data_AF-A0ABC9WIW7-F1
#
_entry.id   AF-A0ABC9WIW7-F1
#
_cell.length_a   1.000
_cell.length_b   1.000
_cell.length_c   1.000
_cell.angle_alpha   90.00
_cell.angle_beta   90.00
_cell.angle_gamma   90.00
#
_symmetry.space_group_name_H-M   'P 1'
#
loop_
_entity.id
_entity.type
_entity.pdbx_description
1 polymer ?
#
loop_
_entity_poly.entity_id
_entity_poly.type
_entity_poly.pdbx_seq_one_letter_code
_entity_poly.pdbx_strand_id
1 'polypeptide(L)' 'MLRTFAVTGRAEGSVAGEERHGHVPARSVAPEFRRLGSAAKLMALPEEISEKKGGFFVDLFVRVSNQAAVNT' A
#
# COMPACT_ATOMS: atom_id res chain seq x y z
N MET A 1 -21.90 2.46 -2.13
CA MET A 1 -21.34 3.24 -1.02
C MET A 1 -19.82 3.26 -1.17
N LEU A 2 -19.24 4.32 -1.73
CA LEU A 2 -17.79 4.43 -1.87
C LEU A 2 -17.20 4.63 -0.46
N ARG A 3 -16.29 3.76 -0.03
CA ARG A 3 -15.54 3.98 1.22
C ARG A 3 -14.66 5.22 1.05
N THR A 4 -14.73 6.15 2.01
CA THR A 4 -13.95 7.41 2.00
C THR A 4 -12.44 7.15 1.90
N PHE A 5 -11.96 6.09 2.55
CA PHE A 5 -10.60 5.59 2.49
C PHE A 5 -10.60 4.06 2.55
N ALA A 6 -9.73 3.41 1.79
CA ALA A 6 -9.51 1.97 1.88
C ALA A 6 -8.05 1.62 1.54
N VAL A 7 -7.48 0.69 2.29
CA VAL A 7 -6.20 0.03 2.00
C VAL A 7 -6.36 -1.45 2.35
N THR A 8 -5.83 -2.33 1.52
CA THR A 8 -5.82 -3.79 1.76
C THR A 8 -4.40 -4.29 1.62
N GLY A 9 -4.00 -5.23 2.47
CA GLY A 9 -2.67 -5.81 2.44
C GLY A 9 -2.72 -7.34 2.56
N ARG A 10 -1.76 -8.01 1.96
CA ARG A 10 -1.52 -9.46 2.00
C ARG A 10 -0.03 -9.71 2.27
N ALA A 11 0.32 -10.82 2.92
CA ALA A 11 1.72 -11.24 3.02
C ALA A 11 2.03 -12.23 1.88
N GLU A 12 3.13 -12.01 1.17
CA GLU A 12 3.57 -12.81 0.02
C GLU A 12 5.07 -13.14 0.13
N GLY A 13 5.53 -14.05 -0.73
CA GLY A 13 6.91 -14.52 -0.77
C GLY A 13 7.30 -15.51 0.32
N SER A 14 8.54 -16.03 0.21
CA SER A 14 9.09 -17.06 1.10
C SER A 14 10.29 -16.54 1.88
N VAL A 15 10.45 -17.02 3.11
CA VAL A 15 11.60 -16.66 3.97
C VAL A 15 12.92 -17.17 3.39
N ALA A 16 12.91 -18.35 2.76
CA ALA A 16 14.13 -18.99 2.24
C ALA A 16 14.84 -18.22 1.10
N GLY A 17 14.11 -17.37 0.38
CA GLY A 17 14.65 -16.55 -0.72
C GLY A 17 14.80 -15.08 -0.39
N GLU A 18 14.61 -14.66 0.88
CA GLU A 18 14.51 -13.25 1.27
C GLU A 18 13.42 -12.47 0.50
N GLU A 19 12.40 -13.19 0.01
CA GLU A 19 11.32 -12.59 -0.79
C GLU A 19 10.09 -12.29 0.05
N ARG A 20 10.08 -12.54 1.37
CA ARG A 20 8.90 -12.28 2.18
C ARG A 20 8.58 -10.78 2.20
N HIS A 21 7.40 -10.38 1.74
CA HIS A 21 7.01 -8.97 1.70
C HIS A 21 5.50 -8.79 1.91
N GLY A 22 5.09 -7.55 2.16
CA GLY A 22 3.69 -7.16 2.14
C GLY A 22 3.28 -6.74 0.72
N HIS A 23 2.19 -7.26 0.21
CA HIS A 23 1.60 -6.81 -1.06
C HIS A 23 0.35 -5.98 -0.77
N VAL A 24 0.23 -4.81 -1.40
CA VAL A 24 -0.96 -3.94 -1.33
C VAL A 24 -1.75 -4.07 -2.63
N PRO A 25 -2.85 -4.87 -2.68
CA PRO A 25 -3.60 -5.08 -3.91
C PRO A 25 -4.45 -3.87 -4.28
N ALA A 26 -4.90 -3.11 -3.27
CA ALA A 26 -5.80 -1.99 -3.47
C ALA A 26 -5.61 -0.90 -2.42
N ARG A 27 -5.57 0.34 -2.91
CA ARG A 27 -5.64 1.56 -2.11
C ARG A 27 -6.53 2.57 -2.82
N SER A 28 -7.47 3.16 -2.09
CA SER A 28 -8.37 4.16 -2.62
C SER A 28 -8.60 5.28 -1.62
N VAL A 29 -8.65 6.51 -2.13
CA VAL A 29 -8.88 7.75 -1.40
C VAL A 29 -9.93 8.54 -2.18
N ALA A 30 -11.02 8.92 -1.50
CA ALA A 30 -12.06 9.71 -2.11
C ALA A 30 -11.49 11.05 -2.64
N PRO A 31 -11.97 11.55 -3.80
CA PRO A 31 -11.38 12.70 -4.48
C PRO A 31 -11.19 13.94 -3.60
N GLU A 32 -12.14 14.17 -2.69
CA GLU A 32 -12.20 15.32 -1.79
C GLU A 32 -11.07 15.31 -0.75
N PHE A 33 -10.46 14.15 -0.49
CA PHE A 33 -9.40 13.97 0.50
C PHE A 33 -8.02 13.67 -0.11
N ARG A 34 -7.87 13.86 -1.42
CA ARG A 34 -6.58 13.77 -2.13
C ARG A 34 -5.72 15.00 -1.82
N ARG A 35 -4.39 14.87 -1.98
CA ARG A 35 -3.39 15.93 -1.73
C ARG A 35 -3.32 16.46 -0.29
N LEU A 36 -4.00 15.81 0.66
CA LEU A 36 -3.93 16.10 2.11
C LEU A 36 -2.97 15.17 2.86
N GLY A 37 -2.18 14.35 2.15
CA GLY A 37 -1.32 13.33 2.76
C GLY A 37 -2.08 12.11 3.31
N SER A 38 -3.42 12.06 3.20
CA SER A 38 -4.26 10.92 3.63
C SER A 38 -3.76 9.59 3.07
N ALA A 39 -3.38 9.63 1.79
CA ALA A 39 -2.87 8.48 1.09
C ALA A 39 -1.58 7.98 1.77
N ALA A 40 -0.60 8.85 2.05
CA ALA A 40 0.68 8.47 2.66
C ALA A 40 0.47 7.85 4.04
N LYS A 41 -0.41 8.45 4.86
CA LYS A 41 -0.79 7.91 6.18
C LYS A 41 -1.37 6.50 6.10
N LEU A 42 -2.16 6.19 5.06
CA LEU A 42 -2.73 4.85 4.87
C LEU A 42 -1.67 3.78 4.54
N MET A 43 -0.51 4.16 3.98
CA MET A 43 0.57 3.21 3.66
C MET A 43 1.44 2.85 4.85
N ALA A 44 1.47 3.69 5.90
CA ALA A 44 2.24 3.41 7.11
C ALA A 44 1.80 2.12 7.81
N LEU A 45 0.50 1.81 7.77
CA LEU A 45 -0.06 0.65 8.48
C LEU A 45 0.34 -0.70 7.83
N PRO A 46 0.21 -0.91 6.51
CA PRO A 46 0.77 -2.09 5.85
C PRO A 46 2.29 -2.25 6.05
N GLU A 47 3.03 -1.16 6.06
CA GLU A 47 4.48 -1.15 6.28
C GLU A 47 4.84 -1.67 7.68
N GLU A 48 4.24 -1.07 8.73
CA GLU A 48 4.43 -1.50 10.12
C GLU A 48 4.03 -2.96 10.34
N ILE A 49 2.91 -3.40 9.74
CA ILE A 49 2.45 -4.79 9.84
C ILE A 49 3.40 -5.74 9.10
N SER A 50 3.93 -5.34 7.94
CA SER A 50 4.88 -6.14 7.17
C SER A 50 6.16 -6.36 7.98
N GLU A 51 6.72 -5.29 8.55
CA GLU A 51 7.91 -5.34 9.40
C GLU A 51 7.70 -6.25 10.62
N LYS A 52 6.57 -6.09 11.33
CA LYS A 52 6.20 -6.96 12.46
C LYS A 52 6.06 -8.44 12.09
N LYS A 53 5.76 -8.73 10.82
CA LYS A 53 5.65 -10.10 10.30
C LYS A 53 6.94 -10.60 9.63
N GLY A 54 8.03 -9.84 9.72
CA GLY A 54 9.33 -10.18 9.14
C GLY A 54 9.36 -10.08 7.62
N GLY A 55 8.55 -9.18 7.04
CA GLY A 55 8.63 -8.82 5.63
C GLY A 55 9.77 -7.83 5.38
N PHE A 56 10.49 -7.99 4.27
CA PHE A 56 11.63 -7.17 3.90
C PHE A 56 11.24 -5.84 3.24
N PHE A 57 10.13 -5.85 2.51
CA PHE A 57 9.59 -4.67 1.83
C PHE A 57 8.06 -4.74 1.72
N VAL A 58 7.47 -3.69 1.14
CA VAL A 58 6.07 -3.67 0.70
C VAL A 58 6.02 -3.26 -0.76
N ASP A 59 5.26 -3.99 -1.57
CA ASP A 59 5.06 -3.69 -2.98
C ASP A 59 3.58 -3.44 -3.33
N LEU A 60 3.36 -2.86 -4.51
CA LEU A 60 2.05 -2.65 -5.12
C LEU A 60 2.21 -2.43 -6.62
N PHE A 61 1.15 -2.67 -7.38
CA PHE A 61 1.11 -2.31 -8.80
C PHE A 61 0.41 -0.98 -9.03
N VAL A 62 1.04 -0.10 -9.80
CA VAL A 62 0.47 1.19 -10.22
C VAL A 62 0.45 1.27 -11.74
N ARG A 63 -0.65 1.79 -12.30
CA ARG A 63 -0.70 2.09 -13.74
C ARG A 63 0.20 3.29 -14.03
N VAL A 64 1.00 3.21 -15.08
CA VAL A 64 1.88 4.31 -15.54
C VAL A 64 1.09 5.61 -15.81
N SER A 65 -0.16 5.48 -16.27
CA SER A 65 -1.05 6.62 -16.48
C SER A 65 -1.58 7.27 -15.20
N ASN A 66 -1.45 6.63 -14.03
CA ASN A 66 -1.92 7.16 -12.75
C ASN A 66 -0.87 8.09 -12.12
N GLN A 67 -0.68 9.25 -12.74
CA GLN A 67 0.28 10.27 -12.32
C GLN A 67 0.02 10.78 -10.89
N ALA A 68 -1.23 10.75 -10.44
CA ALA A 68 -1.57 11.13 -9.07
C ALA A 68 -0.91 10.18 -8.06
N ALA A 69 -0.91 8.87 -8.32
CA ALA A 69 -0.29 7.88 -7.43
C ALA A 69 1.23 7.79 -7.59
N VAL A 70 1.76 8.01 -8.80
CA VAL A 70 3.20 7.96 -9.09
C VAL A 70 3.94 9.14 -8.45
N ASN A 71 3.33 10.33 -8.44
CA ASN A 71 3.95 11.56 -7.92
C ASN A 71 3.45 11.93 -6.50
N THR A 72 2.95 10.95 -5.72
CA THR A 72 2.48 11.17 -4.34
C THR A 72 3.64 11.18 -3.36
#